data_AF-A0A6B2LQX6-F1
#
_entry.id   AF-A0A6B2LQX6-F1
#
_cell.length_a   1.000
_cell.length_b   1.000
_cell.length_c   1.000
_cell.angle_alpha   90.00
_cell.angle_beta   90.00
_cell.angle_gamma   90.00
#
_symmetry.space_group_name_H-M   'P 1'
#
loop_
_entity.id
_entity.type
_entity.pdbx_description
1 polymer ?
#
loop_
_entity_poly.entity_id
_entity_poly.type
_entity_poly.pdbx_seq_one_letter_code
_entity_poly.pdbx_strand_id
1 'polypeptide(L)'
;MGIRFEATFPEELEGLIEPEEYNPVINRINEYFEEAEKANGYTFLEGCLGCITFFSTNLCMQSRYDKFLELVDEHIDDQNQNLFKSKNLKMSFPSKNGFQFLEIVYKDMSEKL
;
A
#
# COMPACT_ATOMS: atom_id res chain seq x y z
N MET A 1 3.41 -11.87 11.98
CA MET A 1 4.33 -11.81 10.83
C MET A 1 3.74 -10.73 9.95
N GLY A 2 4.47 -9.62 9.79
CA GLY A 2 3.92 -8.41 9.21
C GLY A 2 4.27 -8.24 7.74
N ILE A 3 3.40 -7.55 7.00
CA ILE A 3 3.69 -7.19 5.61
C ILE A 3 4.71 -6.05 5.61
N ARG A 4 5.83 -6.28 4.90
CA ARG A 4 6.86 -5.27 4.67
C ARG A 4 7.54 -5.56 3.33
N PHE A 5 7.59 -4.56 2.49
CA PHE A 5 8.33 -4.58 1.24
C PHE A 5 9.80 -4.27 1.47
N GLU A 6 10.66 -4.92 0.70
CA GLU A 6 12.08 -4.61 0.67
C GLU A 6 12.29 -3.18 0.14
N ALA A 7 13.10 -2.39 0.86
CA ALA A 7 13.38 -0.99 0.52
C ALA A 7 14.72 -0.84 -0.23
N THR A 8 15.28 -1.94 -0.74
CA THR A 8 16.42 -1.93 -1.65
C THR A 8 15.97 -1.34 -2.98
N PHE A 9 16.75 -0.41 -3.53
CA PHE A 9 16.44 0.19 -4.83
C PHE A 9 16.63 -0.86 -5.95
N PRO A 10 15.63 -1.11 -6.81
CA PRO A 10 15.74 -2.08 -7.88
C PRO A 10 16.57 -1.53 -9.05
N GLU A 11 17.52 -2.32 -9.54
CA GLU A 11 18.42 -1.93 -10.65
C GLU A 11 17.64 -1.62 -11.94
N GLU A 12 16.48 -2.25 -12.15
CA GLU A 12 15.61 -2.02 -13.31
C GLU A 12 15.00 -0.61 -13.36
N LEU A 13 15.03 0.13 -12.24
CA LEU A 13 14.57 1.51 -12.15
C LEU A 13 15.71 2.53 -12.31
N GLU A 14 16.97 2.09 -12.44
CA GLU A 14 18.10 3.00 -12.66
C GLU A 14 17.91 3.84 -13.92
N GLY A 15 18.12 5.15 -13.78
CA GLY A 15 17.95 6.12 -14.87
C GLY A 15 16.49 6.44 -15.22
N LEU A 16 15.50 5.81 -14.58
CA LEU A 16 14.08 6.13 -14.72
C LEU A 16 13.56 6.96 -13.54
N ILE A 17 13.94 6.59 -12.31
CA ILE A 17 13.60 7.30 -11.07
C ILE A 17 14.80 7.31 -10.13
N GLU A 18 15.02 8.42 -9.42
CA GLU A 18 16.13 8.50 -8.48
C GLU A 18 15.80 7.74 -7.18
N PRO A 19 16.78 7.08 -6.53
CA PRO A 19 16.57 6.40 -5.26
C PRO A 19 16.00 7.32 -4.16
N GLU A 20 16.36 8.60 -4.18
CA GLU A 20 15.87 9.62 -3.25
C GLU A 20 14.38 9.91 -3.42
N GLU A 21 13.83 9.65 -4.61
CA GLU A 21 12.39 9.79 -4.89
C GLU A 21 11.64 8.47 -4.63
N TYR A 22 12.27 7.33 -4.92
CA TYR A 22 11.65 6.00 -4.77
C TYR A 22 11.57 5.53 -3.31
N ASN A 23 12.69 5.59 -2.58
CA ASN A 23 12.78 5.04 -1.23
C ASN A 23 11.75 5.63 -0.24
N PRO A 24 11.46 6.95 -0.25
CA PRO A 24 10.41 7.50 0.60
C PRO A 24 9.02 6.90 0.35
N VAL A 25 8.70 6.57 -0.91
CA VAL A 25 7.41 5.97 -1.27
C VAL A 25 7.28 4.58 -0.65
N ILE A 26 8.29 3.73 -0.83
CA ILE A 26 8.26 2.36 -0.26
C ILE A 26 8.28 2.39 1.26
N ASN A 27 9.06 3.29 1.86
CA ASN A 27 9.08 3.47 3.31
C ASN A 27 7.70 3.89 3.84
N ARG A 28 7.02 4.81 3.14
CA ARG A 28 5.68 5.25 3.55
C ARG A 28 4.63 4.15 3.43
N ILE A 29 4.69 3.33 2.38
CA ILE A 29 3.85 2.14 2.25
C ILE A 29 4.08 1.19 3.43
N ASN A 30 5.36 0.90 3.76
CA ASN A 30 5.72 0.05 4.88
C ASN A 30 5.23 0.60 6.23
N GLU A 31 5.30 1.91 6.44
CA GLU A 31 4.76 2.57 7.63
C GLU A 31 3.25 2.34 7.77
N TYR A 32 2.48 2.43 6.68
CA TYR A 32 1.04 2.13 6.73
C TYR A 32 0.75 0.68 7.12
N PHE A 33 1.50 -0.29 6.59
CA PHE A 33 1.35 -1.68 7.00
C PHE A 33 1.73 -1.90 8.47
N GLU A 34 2.81 -1.25 8.94
CA GLU A 34 3.18 -1.30 10.36
C GLU A 34 2.09 -0.69 11.26
N GLU A 35 1.52 0.44 10.86
CA GLU A 35 0.41 1.08 11.57
C GLU A 35 -0.89 0.27 11.54
N ALA A 36 -1.15 -0.46 10.46
CA ALA A 36 -2.27 -1.40 10.36
C ALA A 36 -2.15 -2.54 11.38
N GLU A 37 -0.92 -2.99 11.65
CA GLU A 37 -0.63 -4.11 12.54
C GLU A 37 -0.46 -3.72 14.02
N LYS A 38 -0.21 -2.44 14.32
CA LYS A 38 -0.10 -1.94 15.70
C LYS A 38 -1.40 -2.15 16.47
N ALA A 39 -1.48 -3.20 17.28
CA ALA A 39 -2.58 -3.39 18.22
C ALA A 39 -2.66 -2.20 19.20
N ASN A 40 -3.81 -1.53 19.25
CA ASN A 40 -4.12 -0.54 20.29
C ASN A 40 -5.24 -1.08 21.20
N GLY A 41 -5.52 -0.41 22.31
CA GLY A 41 -6.61 -0.83 23.22
C GLY A 41 -7.98 -0.94 22.53
N TYR A 42 -8.17 -0.25 21.39
CA TYR A 42 -9.36 -0.35 20.56
C TYR A 42 -9.44 -1.71 19.83
N THR A 43 -8.32 -2.27 19.33
CA THR A 43 -8.28 -3.61 18.73
C THR A 43 -8.71 -4.70 19.72
N PHE A 44 -8.38 -4.54 21.02
CA PHE A 44 -8.87 -5.46 22.06
C PHE A 44 -10.39 -5.36 22.23
N LEU A 45 -10.93 -4.14 22.26
CA LEU A 45 -12.38 -3.92 22.34
C LEU A 45 -13.10 -4.42 21.08
N GLU A 46 -12.55 -4.20 19.88
CA GLU A 46 -13.03 -4.79 18.63
C GLU A 46 -13.04 -6.32 18.70
N GLY A 47 -11.99 -6.95 19.22
CA GLY A 47 -11.94 -8.39 19.41
C GLY A 47 -13.02 -8.90 20.38
N CYS A 48 -13.20 -8.23 21.52
CA CYS A 48 -14.27 -8.56 22.48
C CYS A 48 -15.67 -8.35 21.89
N LEU A 49 -15.91 -7.22 21.21
CA LEU A 49 -17.17 -6.94 20.52
C LEU A 49 -17.41 -7.93 19.38
N GLY A 50 -16.38 -8.31 18.65
CA GLY A 50 -16.42 -9.35 17.63
C GLY A 50 -16.87 -10.69 18.23
N CYS A 51 -16.29 -11.11 19.36
CA CYS A 51 -16.75 -12.32 20.06
C CYS A 51 -18.21 -12.21 20.54
N ILE A 52 -18.62 -11.06 21.09
CA ILE A 52 -19.99 -10.83 21.59
C ILE A 52 -21.01 -10.81 20.45
N THR A 53 -20.63 -10.26 19.30
CA THR A 53 -21.50 -10.08 18.13
C THR A 53 -21.30 -11.15 17.06
N PHE A 54 -20.51 -12.18 17.33
CA PHE A 54 -20.13 -13.19 16.33
C PHE A 54 -19.54 -12.56 15.04
N PHE A 55 -18.73 -11.53 15.20
CA PHE A 55 -18.13 -10.70 14.14
C PHE A 55 -19.15 -10.03 13.21
N SER A 56 -20.44 -9.96 13.58
CA SER A 56 -21.43 -9.23 12.78
C SER A 56 -21.12 -7.73 12.69
N THR A 57 -20.33 -7.18 13.63
CA THR A 57 -19.79 -5.83 13.54
C THR A 57 -18.95 -5.61 12.30
N ASN A 58 -18.24 -6.62 11.77
CA ASN A 58 -17.45 -6.49 10.54
C ASN A 58 -18.32 -6.28 9.29
N LEU A 59 -19.62 -6.59 9.37
CA LEU A 59 -20.58 -6.29 8.30
C LEU A 59 -21.00 -4.81 8.28
N CYS A 60 -20.78 -4.07 9.36
CA CYS A 60 -21.23 -2.68 9.52
C CYS A 60 -20.10 -1.70 9.86
N MET A 61 -18.93 -2.19 10.25
CA MET A 61 -17.75 -1.41 10.62
C MET A 61 -16.56 -1.93 9.82
N GLN A 62 -15.95 -1.04 9.05
CA GLN A 62 -14.71 -1.31 8.33
C GLN A 62 -13.57 -1.57 9.32
N SER A 63 -12.79 -2.64 9.11
CA SER A 63 -11.70 -2.97 10.01
C SER A 63 -10.61 -1.90 9.96
N ARG A 64 -9.84 -1.76 11.04
CA ARG A 64 -8.67 -0.87 11.03
C ARG A 64 -7.71 -1.19 9.88
N TYR A 65 -7.51 -2.48 9.62
CA TYR A 65 -6.61 -2.92 8.56
C TYR A 65 -7.08 -2.42 7.19
N ASP A 66 -8.38 -2.53 6.89
CA ASP A 66 -8.97 -2.04 5.63
C ASP A 66 -8.78 -0.53 5.45
N LYS A 67 -8.87 0.25 6.53
CA LYS A 67 -8.60 1.71 6.47
C LYS A 67 -7.17 2.02 6.08
N PHE A 68 -6.20 1.26 6.58
CA PHE A 68 -4.80 1.44 6.18
C PHE A 68 -4.53 0.96 4.76
N LEU A 69 -5.24 -0.08 4.29
CA LEU A 69 -5.18 -0.47 2.88
C LEU A 69 -5.68 0.65 1.95
N GLU A 70 -6.74 1.36 2.33
CA GLU A 70 -7.20 2.54 1.59
C GLU A 70 -6.14 3.65 1.55
N LEU A 71 -5.47 3.92 2.68
CA LEU A 71 -4.37 4.90 2.72
C LEU A 71 -3.18 4.50 1.82
N VAL A 72 -2.89 3.20 1.72
CA VAL A 72 -1.85 2.69 0.79
C VAL A 72 -2.30 2.90 -0.65
N ASP A 73 -3.56 2.60 -0.99
CA ASP A 73 -4.10 2.77 -2.35
C ASP A 73 -4.10 4.26 -2.76
N GLU A 74 -4.59 5.14 -1.89
CA GLU A 74 -4.55 6.59 -2.08
C GLU A 74 -3.13 7.12 -2.24
N HIS A 75 -2.19 6.64 -1.42
CA HIS A 75 -0.79 7.04 -1.55
C HIS A 75 -0.17 6.59 -2.87
N ILE A 76 -0.43 5.34 -3.31
CA ILE A 76 0.04 4.85 -4.60
C ILE A 76 -0.55 5.67 -5.75
N ASP A 77 -1.83 6.02 -5.69
CA ASP A 77 -2.47 6.86 -6.70
C ASP A 77 -1.90 8.29 -6.74
N ASP A 78 -1.65 8.90 -5.58
CA ASP A 78 -0.98 10.20 -5.49
C ASP A 78 0.43 10.17 -6.08
N GLN A 79 1.24 9.18 -5.70
CA GLN A 79 2.59 9.02 -6.23
C GLN A 79 2.57 8.70 -7.74
N ASN A 80 1.59 7.92 -8.20
CA ASN A 80 1.39 7.69 -9.62
C ASN A 80 1.12 8.99 -10.38
N GLN A 81 0.30 9.89 -9.83
CA GLN A 81 -0.05 11.15 -10.48
C GLN A 81 1.10 12.16 -10.46
N ASN A 82 1.81 12.28 -9.33
CA ASN A 82 2.78 13.34 -9.09
C ASN A 82 4.22 12.95 -9.44
N LEU A 83 4.56 11.64 -9.42
CA LEU A 83 5.93 11.15 -9.54
C LEU A 83 6.12 10.13 -10.67
N PHE A 84 5.37 9.02 -10.67
CA PHE A 84 5.66 7.92 -11.61
C PHE A 84 5.19 8.23 -13.03
N LYS A 85 4.05 8.93 -13.21
CA LYS A 85 3.51 9.25 -14.53
C LYS A 85 4.44 10.15 -15.36
N SER A 86 5.16 11.09 -14.75
CA SER A 86 6.12 11.94 -15.49
C SER A 86 7.33 11.15 -16.00
N LYS A 87 7.56 9.95 -15.44
CA LYS A 87 8.63 9.02 -15.78
C LYS A 87 8.15 7.84 -16.63
N ASN A 88 6.91 7.90 -17.14
CA ASN A 88 6.26 6.81 -17.88
C ASN A 88 6.17 5.50 -17.07
N LEU A 89 6.10 5.60 -15.75
CA LEU A 89 5.94 4.46 -14.86
C LEU A 89 4.54 4.47 -14.23
N LYS A 90 4.09 3.31 -13.78
CA LYS A 90 2.93 3.16 -12.92
C LYS A 90 3.16 2.07 -11.90
N MET A 91 2.97 2.38 -10.62
CA MET A 91 2.91 1.40 -9.54
C MET A 91 1.49 0.84 -9.39
N SER A 92 1.35 -0.47 -9.28
CA SER A 92 0.08 -1.16 -9.03
C SER A 92 -0.13 -1.38 -7.52
N PHE A 93 -1.38 -1.27 -7.07
CA PHE A 93 -1.75 -1.66 -5.71
C PHE A 93 -1.55 -3.18 -5.48
N PRO A 94 -0.85 -3.59 -4.40
CA PRO A 94 -0.43 -4.97 -4.18
C PRO A 94 -1.51 -5.92 -3.63
N SER A 95 -2.79 -5.56 -3.64
CA SER A 95 -3.84 -6.50 -3.19
C SER A 95 -4.05 -7.66 -4.17
N LYS A 96 -3.85 -7.43 -5.46
CA LYS A 96 -4.13 -8.42 -6.54
C LYS A 96 -3.23 -9.65 -6.49
N ASN A 97 -2.07 -9.53 -5.86
CA ASN A 97 -1.07 -10.58 -5.69
C ASN A 97 -0.85 -10.93 -4.21
N GLY A 98 -1.84 -10.63 -3.35
CA GLY A 98 -1.78 -10.99 -1.93
C GLY A 98 -0.62 -10.33 -1.18
N PHE A 99 -0.22 -9.13 -1.58
CA PHE A 99 0.83 -8.32 -0.95
C PHE A 99 2.24 -8.90 -1.04
N GLN A 100 2.48 -9.83 -1.97
CA GLN A 100 3.78 -10.50 -2.12
C GLN A 100 4.84 -9.62 -2.79
N PHE A 101 4.44 -8.73 -3.70
CA PHE A 101 5.35 -7.84 -4.41
C PHE A 101 4.65 -6.54 -4.83
N LEU A 102 5.43 -5.48 -5.04
CA LEU A 102 4.96 -4.26 -5.69
C LEU A 102 5.30 -4.33 -7.18
N GLU A 103 4.29 -4.20 -8.03
CA GLU A 103 4.47 -4.19 -9.48
C GLU A 103 4.62 -2.75 -9.96
N ILE A 104 5.66 -2.48 -10.75
CA ILE A 104 5.89 -1.21 -11.42
C ILE A 104 6.02 -1.49 -12.91
N VAL A 105 5.15 -0.89 -13.72
CA VAL A 105 5.08 -1.11 -15.16
C VAL A 105 5.49 0.15 -15.91
N TYR A 106 6.22 -0.03 -17.01
CA TYR A 106 6.41 1.01 -18.01
C TYR A 106 5.11 1.20 -18.80
N LYS A 107 4.63 2.43 -18.88
CA LYS A 107 3.49 2.79 -19.72
C LYS A 107 4.00 3.52 -20.95
N ASP A 108 3.85 2.87 -22.09
CA ASP A 108 4.08 3.53 -23.37
C ASP A 108 3.00 4.61 -23.57
N MET A 109 3.42 5.86 -23.75
CA MET A 109 2.51 7.00 -23.88
C MET A 109 1.77 7.02 -25.23
N SER A 110 2.04 6.07 -26.13
CA SER A 110 1.33 5.88 -27.41
C SER A 110 -0.09 5.32 -27.28
N GLU A 111 -0.50 4.75 -26.14
CA GLU A 111 -1.83 4.13 -25.98
C GLU A 111 -2.98 5.12 -25.68
N LYS A 112 -2.85 6.37 -26.12
CA LYS A 112 -3.99 7.30 -26.19
C LYS A 112 -4.29 7.64 -27.65
N LEU A 113 -5.05 6.76 -28.30
CA LEU A 113 -5.84 7.04 -29.50
C LEU A 113 -7.26 6.50 -29.32
#